data_AF-A0A1M6HRP0-F1
#
_entry.id   AF-A0A1M6HRP0-F1
#
_cell.length_a   1.000
_cell.length_b   1.000
_cell.length_c   1.000
_cell.angle_alpha   90.00
_cell.angle_beta   90.00
_cell.angle_gamma   90.00
#
_symmetry.space_group_name_H-M   'P 1'
#
loop_
_entity.id
_entity.type
_entity.pdbx_description
1 polymer ?
#
loop_
_entity_poly.entity_id
_entity_poly.type
_entity_poly.pdbx_seq_one_letter_code
_entity_poly.pdbx_strand_id
1 'polypeptide(L)'
;MNKVYQIYYIGISNFLDRIRDKSTIIITLFMMYISYLFFPEKNASIYFSLNVSKDGFFYRGIYNSTWLGWISTMMFITTISLIGFYFTNNSIKRERNLKIGEITASMPMRSYDYIFGKAFGNFLFLLLQMGVVILITIIMQFVRGESYSFEILKFLRPFLLLGIPICIIISVIAIMFENLPFLSGTLGNVVYFFVWSFLSVASMMTANKGSLFFTDIFGIKAISKIIEEQFKNAFNELQDLKNFSIGNSGTLHGNIKTFVIDKVDFNFNIILERFLWIGVAIFVLCLISIIFRRNLLIIKKVSKKDKKVREDESYKHIKNRTLTPIINKRSHSNDLNIIKGELELLLKSAPIWWYGAIVFLSFVILFSKGDSNSKTLIPIMWILPLFIWSKLGAMQRNFNMEGYLFTYKNYRISQLIDSFIAGYIFTLIINLGVIIKFISNNNFKGVLYILMGAFFITAFGIFIGNSIGSSTVFEIIYIILWYIGMLNGMPYLDFLGLTQDASNMNIPIIFSIFGVVALGLSFLARSNRIKNLYN
;
A
#
# COMPACT_ATOMS: atom_id res chain seq x y z
N MET A 1 22.59 17.69 -26.60
CA MET A 1 22.50 17.76 -25.12
C MET A 1 23.28 16.60 -24.52
N ASN A 2 24.11 16.86 -23.53
CA ASN A 2 24.86 15.81 -22.83
C ASN A 2 23.88 14.89 -22.07
N LYS A 3 24.05 13.55 -22.18
CA LYS A 3 23.08 12.53 -21.70
C LYS A 3 22.70 12.71 -20.23
N VAL A 4 23.68 13.13 -19.42
CA VAL A 4 23.51 13.42 -17.99
C VAL A 4 22.44 14.49 -17.75
N TYR A 5 22.38 15.54 -18.58
CA TYR A 5 21.36 16.58 -18.44
C TYR A 5 19.96 16.06 -18.76
N GLN A 6 19.81 15.15 -19.73
CA GLN A 6 18.51 14.57 -20.04
C GLN A 6 17.97 13.77 -18.84
N ILE A 7 18.80 12.91 -18.24
CA ILE A 7 18.45 12.14 -17.05
C ILE A 7 18.05 13.08 -15.90
N TYR A 8 18.84 14.14 -15.67
CA TYR A 8 18.58 15.13 -14.63
C TYR A 8 17.24 15.84 -14.81
N TYR A 9 16.95 16.38 -16.01
CA TYR A 9 15.69 17.09 -16.26
C TYR A 9 14.47 16.17 -16.20
N ILE A 10 14.58 14.93 -16.68
CA ILE A 10 13.49 13.94 -16.55
C ILE A 10 13.22 13.63 -15.08
N GLY A 11 14.28 13.43 -14.29
CA GLY A 11 14.15 13.14 -12.86
C GLY A 11 13.58 14.32 -12.07
N ILE A 12 14.05 15.54 -12.33
CA ILE A 12 13.53 16.73 -11.68
C ILE A 12 12.08 17.00 -12.06
N SER A 13 11.72 16.88 -13.34
CA SER A 13 10.32 17.03 -13.77
C SER A 13 9.43 16.06 -13.01
N ASN A 14 9.82 14.78 -12.95
CA ASN A 14 9.06 13.76 -12.22
C ASN A 14 8.96 14.06 -10.72
N PHE A 15 10.03 14.56 -10.10
CA PHE A 15 10.06 14.96 -8.70
C PHE A 15 9.17 16.17 -8.40
N LEU A 16 9.23 17.21 -9.22
CA LEU A 16 8.39 18.41 -9.09
C LEU A 16 6.90 18.07 -9.28
N ASP A 17 6.59 17.22 -10.25
CA ASP A 17 5.22 16.72 -10.47
C ASP A 17 4.69 15.92 -9.29
N ARG A 18 5.56 15.34 -8.45
CA ARG A 18 5.15 14.67 -7.22
C ARG A 18 4.95 15.64 -6.08
N ILE A 19 5.88 16.57 -5.85
CA ILE A 19 5.77 17.55 -4.77
C ILE A 19 4.49 18.38 -4.88
N ARG A 20 4.08 18.70 -6.11
CA ARG A 20 2.86 19.47 -6.38
C ARG A 20 1.57 18.67 -6.22
N ASP A 21 1.65 17.35 -6.13
CA ASP A 21 0.48 16.51 -5.92
C ASP A 21 0.04 16.55 -4.46
N LYS A 22 -1.27 16.67 -4.23
CA LYS A 22 -1.86 16.73 -2.88
C LYS A 22 -1.55 15.47 -2.07
N SER A 23 -1.36 14.33 -2.75
CA SER A 23 -0.96 13.07 -2.13
C SER A 23 0.35 13.21 -1.36
N THR A 24 1.34 13.94 -1.88
CA THR A 24 2.65 14.12 -1.23
C THR A 24 2.56 14.81 0.12
N ILE A 25 1.64 15.78 0.27
CA ILE A 25 1.43 16.45 1.55
C ILE A 25 0.92 15.45 2.60
N ILE A 26 -0.06 14.62 2.23
CA ILE A 26 -0.63 13.59 3.10
C ILE A 26 0.46 12.59 3.52
N ILE A 27 1.28 12.16 2.56
CA ILE A 27 2.39 11.24 2.79
C ILE A 27 3.40 11.84 3.77
N THR A 28 3.74 13.11 3.57
CA THR A 28 4.71 13.82 4.40
C THR A 28 4.18 13.97 5.83
N LEU A 29 2.91 14.37 5.99
CA LEU A 29 2.25 14.43 7.31
C LEU A 29 2.17 13.06 7.98
N PHE A 30 1.93 12.01 7.21
CA PHE A 30 1.90 10.64 7.73
C PHE A 30 3.28 10.17 8.20
N MET A 31 4.33 10.41 7.41
CA MET A 31 5.72 10.16 7.83
C MET A 31 6.08 10.99 9.07
N MET A 32 5.58 12.22 9.16
CA MET A 32 5.76 13.05 10.33
C MET A 32 5.14 12.44 11.58
N TYR A 33 3.89 12.02 11.46
CA TYR A 33 3.13 11.41 12.55
C TYR A 33 3.75 10.09 13.02
N ILE A 34 4.12 9.20 12.09
CA ILE A 34 4.81 7.95 12.43
C ILE A 34 6.12 8.23 13.16
N SER A 35 6.93 9.14 12.62
CA SER A 35 8.19 9.52 13.27
C SER A 35 7.96 10.06 14.68
N TYR A 36 6.89 10.81 14.91
CA TYR A 36 6.54 11.32 16.24
C TYR A 36 6.18 10.18 17.21
N LEU A 37 5.36 9.21 16.77
CA LEU A 37 4.90 8.09 17.61
C LEU A 37 6.05 7.20 18.09
N PHE A 38 7.15 7.12 17.34
CA PHE A 38 8.30 6.28 17.71
C PHE A 38 9.18 6.85 18.82
N PHE A 39 8.99 8.11 19.22
CA PHE A 39 9.69 8.70 20.36
C PHE A 39 8.71 9.08 21.47
N PRO A 40 8.16 8.09 22.19
CA PRO A 40 7.20 8.34 23.26
C PRO A 40 7.80 9.11 24.45
N GLU A 41 6.93 9.82 25.16
CA GLU A 41 7.22 10.47 26.44
C GLU A 41 7.41 9.47 27.57
N LYS A 42 8.00 9.91 28.69
CA LYS A 42 8.26 9.09 29.88
C LYS A 42 7.01 8.47 30.54
N ASN A 43 5.81 8.88 30.13
CA ASN A 43 4.51 8.37 30.60
C ASN A 43 3.59 7.88 29.45
N ALA A 44 4.13 7.56 28.27
CA ALA A 44 3.31 7.07 27.15
C ALA A 44 2.71 5.68 27.42
N SER A 45 1.63 5.34 26.72
CA SER A 45 1.02 4.00 26.81
C SER A 45 1.73 2.94 25.95
N ILE A 46 2.50 3.38 24.96
CA ILE A 46 3.22 2.53 24.01
C ILE A 46 4.66 3.01 23.97
N TYR A 47 5.60 2.09 24.19
CA TYR A 47 7.01 2.38 24.11
C TYR A 47 7.68 1.50 23.08
N PHE A 48 8.60 2.08 22.32
CA PHE A 48 9.55 1.30 21.55
C PHE A 48 10.71 0.94 22.46
N SER A 49 10.77 -0.32 22.88
CA SER A 49 11.77 -0.80 23.85
C SER A 49 12.32 -2.17 23.43
N LEU A 50 13.45 -2.53 24.03
CA LEU A 50 13.98 -3.88 23.95
C LEU A 50 13.15 -4.77 24.87
N ASN A 51 12.36 -5.65 24.25
CA ASN A 51 11.60 -6.69 24.92
C ASN A 51 12.56 -7.85 25.19
N VAL A 52 13.21 -7.81 26.36
CA VAL A 52 14.10 -8.86 26.85
C VAL A 52 13.36 -9.62 27.96
N SER A 53 13.24 -10.93 27.80
CA SER A 53 12.41 -11.80 28.66
C SER A 53 13.07 -12.14 30.01
N LYS A 54 13.75 -11.19 30.65
CA LYS A 54 14.32 -11.39 31.99
C LYS A 54 13.78 -10.33 32.94
N ASP A 55 13.13 -10.80 34.00
CA ASP A 55 12.64 -10.02 35.15
C ASP A 55 11.52 -8.98 34.87
N GLY A 56 10.87 -9.04 33.70
CA GLY A 56 9.74 -8.14 33.40
C GLY A 56 10.12 -6.65 33.29
N PHE A 57 11.42 -6.37 33.12
CA PHE A 57 11.95 -5.03 32.86
C PHE A 57 12.16 -4.81 31.36
N PHE A 58 11.86 -3.60 30.93
CA PHE A 58 12.05 -3.14 29.57
C PHE A 58 13.29 -2.27 29.49
N TYR A 59 14.08 -2.44 28.44
CA TYR A 59 15.33 -1.71 28.30
C TYR A 59 15.24 -0.70 27.16
N ARG A 60 15.69 0.52 27.40
CA ARG A 60 15.64 1.60 26.40
C ARG A 60 16.92 2.43 26.43
N GLY A 61 17.52 2.71 25.28
CA GLY A 61 18.62 3.66 25.20
C GLY A 61 18.17 5.07 25.59
N ILE A 62 19.07 5.84 26.22
CA ILE A 62 18.86 7.28 26.45
C ILE A 62 18.75 7.98 25.09
N TYR A 63 17.86 8.97 24.96
CA TYR A 63 17.68 9.75 23.73
C TYR A 63 18.87 10.70 23.44
N ASN A 64 20.05 10.13 23.23
CA ASN A 64 21.23 10.79 22.66
C ASN A 64 21.24 10.71 21.12
N SER A 65 22.11 11.48 20.49
CA SER A 65 22.19 11.55 19.02
C SER A 65 22.49 10.21 18.34
N THR A 66 23.27 9.34 18.98
CA THR A 66 23.61 8.01 18.44
C THR A 66 22.37 7.10 18.44
N TRP A 67 21.71 6.96 19.58
CA TRP A 67 20.54 6.09 19.73
C TRP A 67 19.38 6.55 18.84
N LEU A 68 19.08 7.86 18.85
CA LEU A 68 18.02 8.42 18.01
C LEU A 68 18.32 8.23 16.52
N GLY A 69 19.56 8.40 16.08
CA GLY A 69 19.96 8.16 14.69
C GLY A 69 19.69 6.71 14.25
N TRP A 70 20.08 5.74 15.06
CA TRP A 70 19.90 4.31 14.75
C TRP A 70 18.43 3.88 14.77
N ILE A 71 17.68 4.26 15.81
CA ILE A 71 16.25 3.94 15.89
C ILE A 71 15.48 4.61 14.76
N SER A 72 15.68 5.92 14.55
CA SER A 72 14.97 6.63 13.48
C SER A 72 15.28 6.07 12.10
N THR A 73 16.51 5.62 11.87
CA THR A 73 16.88 4.93 10.63
C THR A 73 16.16 3.59 10.50
N MET A 74 16.07 2.79 11.57
CA MET A 74 15.31 1.53 11.56
C MET A 74 13.84 1.74 11.22
N MET A 75 13.23 2.77 11.83
CA MET A 75 11.84 3.15 11.55
C MET A 75 11.67 3.62 10.12
N PHE A 76 12.59 4.47 9.65
CA PHE A 76 12.57 4.97 8.30
C PHE A 76 12.64 3.82 7.30
N ILE A 77 13.61 2.91 7.45
CA ILE A 77 13.79 1.76 6.56
C ILE A 77 12.58 0.85 6.55
N THR A 78 12.05 0.47 7.71
CA THR A 78 10.88 -0.43 7.80
C THR A 78 9.64 0.21 7.18
N THR A 79 9.42 1.50 7.42
CA THR A 79 8.29 2.25 6.88
C THR A 79 8.45 2.50 5.37
N ILE A 80 9.61 3.00 4.94
CA ILE A 80 9.84 3.41 3.55
C ILE A 80 9.95 2.21 2.61
N SER A 81 10.50 1.08 3.08
CA SER A 81 10.54 -0.16 2.28
C SER A 81 9.13 -0.63 1.93
N LEU A 82 8.16 -0.55 2.83
CA LEU A 82 6.78 -0.89 2.47
C LEU A 82 6.12 0.25 1.68
N ILE A 83 5.98 1.40 2.32
CA ILE A 83 5.10 2.49 1.88
C ILE A 83 5.71 3.30 0.74
N GLY A 84 7.04 3.45 0.72
CA GLY A 84 7.76 4.18 -0.33
C GLY A 84 7.56 3.55 -1.71
N PHE A 85 7.43 2.23 -1.81
CA PHE A 85 7.10 1.55 -3.05
C PHE A 85 5.73 1.99 -3.58
N TYR A 86 4.67 1.93 -2.77
CA TYR A 86 3.32 2.28 -3.22
C TYR A 86 3.20 3.73 -3.69
N PHE A 87 3.97 4.64 -3.08
CA PHE A 87 3.99 6.03 -3.50
C PHE A 87 4.82 6.28 -4.74
N THR A 88 5.90 5.51 -4.95
CA THR A 88 6.76 5.67 -6.12
C THR A 88 6.28 4.88 -7.34
N ASN A 89 5.49 3.82 -7.17
CA ASN A 89 4.94 2.93 -8.22
C ASN A 89 3.73 3.52 -8.98
N ASN A 90 3.89 4.72 -9.56
CA ASN A 90 2.86 5.33 -10.41
C ASN A 90 3.42 6.36 -11.41
N SER A 91 4.73 6.43 -11.61
CA SER A 91 5.38 7.49 -12.40
C SER A 91 5.02 7.43 -13.90
N ILE A 92 5.23 6.27 -14.52
CA ILE A 92 4.95 5.94 -15.92
C ILE A 92 3.44 5.77 -16.11
N LYS A 93 2.77 5.11 -15.16
CA LYS A 93 1.31 4.91 -15.21
C LYS A 93 0.54 6.23 -15.19
N ARG A 94 1.00 7.22 -14.40
CA ARG A 94 0.44 8.57 -14.39
C ARG A 94 0.61 9.27 -15.74
N GLU A 95 1.79 9.20 -16.36
CA GLU A 95 2.01 9.78 -17.70
C GLU A 95 1.12 9.14 -18.77
N ARG A 96 0.92 7.82 -18.70
CA ARG A 96 0.00 7.10 -19.58
C ARG A 96 -1.44 7.60 -19.38
N ASN A 97 -1.90 7.68 -18.13
CA ASN A 97 -3.27 8.12 -17.80
C ASN A 97 -3.53 9.58 -18.19
N LEU A 98 -2.54 10.45 -18.03
CA LEU A 98 -2.61 11.86 -18.41
C LEU A 98 -2.45 12.09 -19.93
N LYS A 99 -2.23 11.03 -20.73
CA LYS A 99 -1.95 11.08 -22.17
C LYS A 99 -0.70 11.87 -22.56
N ILE A 100 0.12 12.25 -21.59
CA ILE A 100 1.42 12.90 -21.82
C ILE A 100 2.43 11.87 -22.37
N GLY A 101 2.23 10.58 -22.08
CA GLY A 101 3.09 9.50 -22.57
C GLY A 101 3.27 9.44 -24.09
N GLU A 102 2.29 9.92 -24.88
CA GLU A 102 2.40 10.00 -26.34
C GLU A 102 3.43 11.05 -26.78
N ILE A 103 3.44 12.21 -26.10
CA ILE A 103 4.42 13.27 -26.31
C ILE A 103 5.81 12.73 -25.94
N THR A 104 5.95 12.12 -24.76
CA THR A 104 7.22 11.54 -24.30
C THR A 104 7.74 10.46 -25.25
N ALA A 105 6.86 9.61 -25.79
CA ALA A 105 7.23 8.57 -26.75
C ALA A 105 7.75 9.13 -28.09
N SER A 106 7.25 10.31 -28.49
CA SER A 106 7.68 11.00 -29.72
C SER A 106 9.01 11.75 -29.59
N MET A 107 9.49 12.00 -28.37
CA MET A 107 10.75 12.72 -28.14
C MET A 107 11.99 11.87 -28.54
N PRO A 108 13.05 12.50 -29.08
CA PRO A 108 14.30 11.83 -29.47
C PRO A 108 15.18 11.52 -28.24
N MET A 109 14.65 10.72 -27.32
CA MET A 109 15.35 10.23 -26.12
C MET A 109 15.63 8.74 -26.26
N ARG A 110 16.60 8.18 -25.51
CA ARG A 110 16.80 6.73 -25.48
C ARG A 110 16.08 6.12 -24.26
N SER A 111 15.75 4.83 -24.33
CA SER A 111 15.00 4.14 -23.27
C SER A 111 15.69 4.20 -21.90
N TYR A 112 17.02 4.08 -21.89
CA TYR A 112 17.80 4.14 -20.66
C TYR A 112 17.81 5.53 -20.03
N ASP A 113 17.93 6.62 -20.82
CA ASP A 113 17.91 7.99 -20.29
C ASP A 113 16.58 8.29 -19.57
N TYR A 114 15.48 7.80 -20.15
CA TYR A 114 14.15 7.90 -19.55
C TYR A 114 14.03 7.11 -18.24
N ILE A 115 14.44 5.84 -18.23
CA ILE A 115 14.31 4.96 -17.04
C ILE A 115 15.21 5.43 -15.90
N PHE A 116 16.47 5.78 -16.19
CA PHE A 116 17.36 6.35 -15.20
C PHE A 116 16.84 7.67 -14.65
N GLY A 117 16.28 8.54 -15.51
CA GLY A 117 15.64 9.78 -15.07
C GLY A 117 14.46 9.51 -14.14
N LYS A 118 13.58 8.56 -14.48
CA LYS A 118 12.43 8.20 -13.63
C LYS A 118 12.85 7.60 -12.29
N ALA A 119 13.82 6.71 -12.27
CA ALA A 119 14.40 6.19 -11.04
C ALA A 119 15.07 7.29 -10.21
N PHE A 120 15.77 8.24 -10.84
CA PHE A 120 16.36 9.38 -10.13
C PHE A 120 15.29 10.26 -9.47
N GLY A 121 14.19 10.56 -10.19
CA GLY A 121 13.08 11.34 -9.62
C GLY A 121 12.38 10.64 -8.44
N ASN A 122 12.21 9.31 -8.53
CA ASN A 122 11.68 8.52 -7.41
C ASN A 122 12.65 8.50 -6.21
N PHE A 123 13.95 8.42 -6.47
CA PHE A 123 14.99 8.49 -5.43
C PHE A 123 14.99 9.84 -4.70
N LEU A 124 14.92 10.97 -5.43
CA LEU A 124 14.82 12.31 -4.86
C LEU A 124 13.58 12.46 -3.97
N PHE A 125 12.45 11.89 -4.38
CA PHE A 125 11.22 11.89 -3.58
C PHE A 125 11.41 11.16 -2.25
N LEU A 126 12.06 9.98 -2.27
CA LEU A 126 12.32 9.22 -1.04
C LEU A 126 13.35 9.92 -0.14
N LEU A 127 14.36 10.59 -0.70
CA LEU A 127 15.30 11.43 0.06
C LEU A 127 14.60 12.60 0.75
N LEU A 128 13.60 13.22 0.11
CA LEU A 128 12.79 14.26 0.75
C LEU A 128 12.08 13.71 1.98
N GLN A 129 11.48 12.52 1.90
CA GLN A 129 10.83 11.87 3.04
C GLN A 129 11.84 11.50 4.14
N MET A 130 13.05 11.09 3.78
CA MET A 130 14.15 10.88 4.73
C MET A 130 14.51 12.17 5.46
N GLY A 131 14.63 13.28 4.73
CA GLY A 131 14.91 14.60 5.31
C GLY A 131 13.83 15.05 6.30
N VAL A 132 12.56 14.77 6.00
CA VAL A 132 11.45 15.05 6.92
C VAL A 132 11.59 14.26 8.23
N VAL A 133 11.89 12.95 8.16
CA VAL A 133 12.12 12.13 9.36
C VAL A 133 13.32 12.64 10.15
N ILE A 134 14.42 13.00 9.48
CA ILE A 134 15.61 13.61 10.10
C ILE A 134 15.25 14.90 10.85
N LEU A 135 14.45 15.79 10.26
CA LEU A 135 14.07 17.05 10.91
C LEU A 135 13.25 16.81 12.18
N ILE A 136 12.30 15.88 12.14
CA ILE A 136 11.43 15.60 13.28
C ILE A 136 12.19 14.93 14.41
N THR A 137 13.09 14.02 14.07
CA THR A 137 13.91 13.32 15.05
C THR A 137 14.89 14.26 15.74
N ILE A 138 15.43 15.25 15.03
CA ILE A 138 16.18 16.37 15.63
C ILE A 138 15.29 17.16 16.60
N ILE A 139 14.09 17.57 16.18
CA ILE A 139 13.13 18.28 17.05
C ILE A 139 12.82 17.43 18.30
N MET A 140 12.59 16.13 18.13
CA MET A 140 12.27 15.22 19.23
C MET A 140 13.43 15.02 20.20
N GLN A 141 14.69 15.06 19.75
CA GLN A 141 15.83 15.03 20.66
C GLN A 141 15.74 16.19 21.68
N PHE A 142 15.46 17.40 21.19
CA PHE A 142 15.34 18.59 22.05
C PHE A 142 14.08 18.60 22.89
N VAL A 143 12.94 18.20 22.33
CA VAL A 143 11.65 18.16 23.05
C VAL A 143 11.67 17.14 24.19
N ARG A 144 12.32 15.98 24.00
CA ARG A 144 12.41 14.95 25.04
C ARG A 144 13.44 15.29 26.13
N GLY A 145 14.43 16.13 25.81
CA GLY A 145 15.31 16.77 26.79
C GLY A 145 16.21 15.82 27.60
N GLU A 146 16.42 14.57 27.15
CA GLU A 146 17.29 13.62 27.83
C GLU A 146 18.78 13.85 27.53
N SER A 147 19.10 14.40 26.37
CA SER A 147 20.45 14.87 26.01
C SER A 147 20.37 16.03 25.02
N TYR A 148 20.93 17.18 25.39
CA TYR A 148 21.02 18.37 24.55
C TYR A 148 22.27 18.40 23.67
N SER A 149 23.18 17.43 23.84
CA SER A 149 24.38 17.30 23.00
C SER A 149 23.99 16.76 21.63
N PHE A 150 24.04 17.61 20.60
CA PHE A 150 23.72 17.22 19.23
C PHE A 150 24.98 16.96 18.41
N GLU A 151 25.27 15.69 18.17
CA GLU A 151 26.41 15.27 17.34
C GLU A 151 25.93 14.88 15.94
N ILE A 152 25.96 15.86 15.02
CA ILE A 152 25.45 15.74 13.63
C ILE A 152 25.93 14.47 12.93
N LEU A 153 27.23 14.18 13.03
CA LEU A 153 27.82 13.07 12.30
C LEU A 153 27.39 11.71 12.88
N LYS A 154 27.32 11.57 14.21
CA LYS A 154 26.84 10.34 14.85
C LYS A 154 25.37 10.08 14.51
N PHE A 155 24.59 11.15 14.44
CA PHE A 155 23.17 11.12 14.11
C PHE A 155 22.90 10.73 12.64
N LEU A 156 23.59 11.36 11.68
CA LEU A 156 23.33 11.15 10.25
C LEU A 156 23.96 9.87 9.67
N ARG A 157 25.01 9.34 10.30
CA ARG A 157 25.69 8.11 9.86
C ARG A 157 24.76 6.95 9.49
N PRO A 158 23.82 6.51 10.34
CA PRO A 158 22.93 5.40 9.98
C PRO A 158 22.02 5.72 8.78
N PHE A 159 21.54 6.95 8.63
CA PHE A 159 20.77 7.37 7.45
C PHE A 159 21.61 7.32 6.17
N LEU A 160 22.86 7.77 6.22
CA LEU A 160 23.76 7.73 5.06
C LEU A 160 24.09 6.29 4.66
N LEU A 161 24.38 5.44 5.66
CA LEU A 161 24.82 4.07 5.44
C LEU A 161 23.69 3.11 5.06
N LEU A 162 22.50 3.27 5.63
CA LEU A 162 21.39 2.34 5.42
C LEU A 162 20.18 2.99 4.75
N GLY A 163 19.87 4.25 5.09
CA GLY A 163 18.76 5.02 4.51
C GLY A 163 18.92 5.34 3.02
N ILE A 164 20.09 5.77 2.58
CA ILE A 164 20.33 6.08 1.15
C ILE A 164 20.25 4.82 0.26
N PRO A 165 20.94 3.70 0.59
CA PRO A 165 20.82 2.47 -0.20
C PRO A 165 19.38 1.99 -0.35
N ILE A 166 18.57 2.02 0.73
CA ILE A 166 17.19 1.56 0.65
C ILE A 166 16.35 2.44 -0.28
N CYS A 167 16.56 3.76 -0.28
CA CYS A 167 15.90 4.68 -1.20
C CYS A 167 16.23 4.36 -2.66
N ILE A 168 17.48 3.99 -2.96
CA ILE A 168 17.89 3.57 -4.32
C ILE A 168 17.19 2.26 -4.71
N ILE A 169 17.22 1.26 -3.82
CA ILE A 169 16.63 -0.06 -4.06
C ILE A 169 15.13 0.06 -4.34
N ILE A 170 14.37 0.74 -3.47
CA ILE A 170 12.92 0.92 -3.65
C ILE A 170 12.62 1.67 -4.93
N SER A 171 13.39 2.71 -5.24
CA SER A 171 13.20 3.49 -6.47
C SER A 171 13.32 2.62 -7.72
N VAL A 172 14.33 1.75 -7.78
CA VAL A 172 14.53 0.81 -8.90
C VAL A 172 13.40 -0.23 -8.93
N ILE A 173 13.03 -0.80 -7.79
CA ILE A 173 11.96 -1.81 -7.71
C ILE A 173 10.63 -1.23 -8.20
N ALA A 174 10.30 0.02 -7.83
CA ALA A 174 9.10 0.68 -8.33
C ALA A 174 9.09 0.75 -9.86
N ILE A 175 10.19 1.20 -10.47
CA ILE A 175 10.31 1.25 -11.95
C ILE A 175 10.27 -0.15 -12.59
N MET A 176 10.83 -1.17 -11.93
CA MET A 176 10.73 -2.55 -12.38
C MET A 176 9.27 -3.02 -12.47
N PHE A 177 8.49 -2.78 -11.41
CA PHE A 177 7.09 -3.19 -11.34
C PHE A 177 6.23 -2.42 -12.36
N GLU A 178 6.49 -1.13 -12.57
CA GLU A 178 5.78 -0.34 -13.58
C GLU A 178 6.01 -0.82 -15.02
N ASN A 179 7.21 -1.34 -15.32
CA ASN A 179 7.58 -1.79 -16.65
C ASN A 179 7.06 -3.19 -17.00
N LEU A 180 6.72 -4.00 -15.99
CA LEU A 180 6.18 -5.34 -16.20
C LEU A 180 4.63 -5.27 -16.26
N PRO A 181 3.99 -5.62 -17.39
CA PRO A 181 2.56 -5.39 -17.59
C PRO A 181 1.69 -6.08 -16.53
N PHE A 182 2.09 -7.27 -16.07
CA PHE A 182 1.38 -8.02 -15.03
C PHE A 182 1.53 -7.42 -13.62
N LEU A 183 2.64 -6.69 -13.36
CA LEU A 183 2.94 -6.09 -12.05
C LEU A 183 2.61 -4.60 -11.95
N SER A 184 2.29 -3.94 -13.08
CA SER A 184 1.92 -2.51 -13.12
C SER A 184 0.54 -2.18 -12.50
N GLY A 185 -0.19 -3.21 -12.06
CA GLY A 185 -1.52 -3.12 -11.47
C GLY A 185 -1.56 -3.52 -10.00
N THR A 186 -2.78 -3.72 -9.50
CA THR A 186 -3.07 -4.13 -8.11
C THR A 186 -2.41 -5.45 -7.73
N LEU A 187 -2.25 -6.38 -8.69
CA LEU A 187 -1.55 -7.65 -8.46
C LEU A 187 -0.08 -7.43 -8.06
N GLY A 188 0.62 -6.51 -8.70
CA GLY A 188 2.01 -6.21 -8.34
C GLY A 188 2.12 -5.60 -6.95
N ASN A 189 1.16 -4.75 -6.57
CA ASN A 189 1.07 -4.20 -5.22
C ASN A 189 0.90 -5.29 -4.15
N VAL A 190 0.08 -6.32 -4.41
CA VAL A 190 -0.09 -7.45 -3.49
C VAL A 190 1.18 -8.33 -3.46
N VAL A 191 1.75 -8.65 -4.62
CA VAL A 191 3.00 -9.42 -4.71
C VAL A 191 4.13 -8.71 -3.96
N TYR A 192 4.24 -7.40 -4.10
CA TYR A 192 5.23 -6.59 -3.38
C TYR A 192 5.09 -6.74 -1.87
N PHE A 193 3.86 -6.65 -1.34
CA PHE A 193 3.62 -6.83 0.08
C PHE A 193 4.11 -8.20 0.59
N PHE A 194 3.80 -9.28 -0.13
CA PHE A 194 4.24 -10.62 0.26
C PHE A 194 5.76 -10.79 0.16
N VAL A 195 6.38 -10.26 -0.90
CA VAL A 195 7.85 -10.27 -1.05
C VAL A 195 8.50 -9.47 0.09
N TRP A 196 7.99 -8.27 0.37
CA TRP A 196 8.48 -7.43 1.46
C TRP A 196 8.31 -8.10 2.83
N SER A 197 7.15 -8.72 3.09
CA SER A 197 6.89 -9.42 4.36
C SER A 197 7.81 -10.63 4.52
N PHE A 198 7.95 -11.45 3.48
CA PHE A 198 8.86 -12.60 3.48
C PHE A 198 10.32 -12.17 3.71
N LEU A 199 10.79 -11.13 3.01
CA LEU A 199 12.15 -10.60 3.19
C LEU A 199 12.37 -10.02 4.59
N SER A 200 11.38 -9.32 5.14
CA SER A 200 11.45 -8.77 6.49
C SER A 200 11.55 -9.89 7.53
N VAL A 201 10.71 -10.92 7.43
CA VAL A 201 10.75 -12.09 8.33
C VAL A 201 12.06 -12.87 8.17
N ALA A 202 12.51 -13.10 6.94
CA ALA A 202 13.77 -13.79 6.66
C ALA A 202 14.98 -13.03 7.25
N SER A 203 14.97 -11.69 7.18
CA SER A 203 16.02 -10.86 7.78
C SER A 203 16.08 -11.02 9.31
N MET A 204 14.92 -11.14 9.97
CA MET A 204 14.84 -11.35 11.43
C MET A 204 15.20 -12.79 11.83
N MET A 205 14.72 -13.81 11.12
CA MET A 205 14.98 -15.22 11.45
C MET A 205 16.44 -15.63 11.25
N THR A 206 17.13 -15.06 10.25
CA THR A 206 18.54 -15.36 9.97
C THR A 206 19.51 -14.58 10.85
N ALA A 207 19.03 -13.81 11.85
CA ALA A 207 19.89 -13.17 12.84
C ALA A 207 20.67 -14.20 13.70
N ASN A 208 20.09 -15.37 13.95
CA ASN A 208 20.59 -16.35 14.93
C ASN A 208 21.49 -17.47 14.37
N LYS A 209 21.61 -17.61 13.04
CA LYS A 209 22.48 -18.62 12.42
C LYS A 209 23.50 -17.93 11.52
N GLY A 210 24.78 -18.17 11.79
CA GLY A 210 25.87 -17.69 10.94
C GLY A 210 25.66 -18.14 9.49
N SER A 211 25.88 -17.22 8.56
CA SER A 211 25.79 -17.32 7.09
C SER A 211 24.43 -17.00 6.44
N LEU A 212 24.35 -15.77 5.92
CA LEU A 212 24.44 -15.45 4.48
C LEU A 212 24.44 -13.93 4.37
N PHE A 213 25.53 -13.33 3.86
CA PHE A 213 25.70 -11.88 3.66
C PHE A 213 24.62 -11.23 2.74
N PHE A 214 23.76 -12.05 2.14
CA PHE A 214 22.73 -11.66 1.18
C PHE A 214 21.31 -11.59 1.77
N THR A 215 21.09 -11.83 3.07
CA THR A 215 19.72 -11.89 3.61
C THR A 215 19.19 -10.55 4.12
N ASP A 216 20.06 -9.56 4.38
CA ASP A 216 19.65 -8.27 4.95
C ASP A 216 19.53 -7.17 3.88
N ILE A 217 18.55 -7.29 3.00
CA ILE A 217 18.27 -6.32 1.93
C ILE A 217 17.95 -4.94 2.51
N PHE A 218 17.15 -4.90 3.57
CA PHE A 218 16.66 -3.66 4.15
C PHE A 218 17.65 -3.02 5.14
N GLY A 219 18.52 -3.79 5.80
CA GLY A 219 19.42 -3.29 6.84
C GLY A 219 18.86 -3.45 8.25
N ILE A 220 17.74 -4.18 8.41
CA ILE A 220 17.07 -4.39 9.70
C ILE A 220 17.94 -5.24 10.61
N LYS A 221 18.56 -6.30 10.07
CA LYS A 221 19.43 -7.21 10.83
C LYS A 221 20.73 -6.51 11.26
N ALA A 222 21.30 -5.65 10.42
CA ALA A 222 22.47 -4.86 10.77
C ALA A 222 22.18 -3.95 11.99
N ILE A 223 21.04 -3.25 12.00
CA ILE A 223 20.66 -2.39 13.12
C ILE A 223 20.36 -3.21 14.37
N SER A 224 19.60 -4.31 14.24
CA SER A 224 19.26 -5.14 15.40
C SER A 224 20.49 -5.73 16.06
N LYS A 225 21.48 -6.18 15.26
CA LYS A 225 22.75 -6.71 15.77
C LYS A 225 23.59 -5.64 16.47
N ILE A 226 23.66 -4.44 15.91
CA ILE A 226 24.37 -3.31 16.55
C ILE A 226 23.74 -2.97 17.89
N ILE A 227 22.41 -2.90 17.95
CA ILE A 227 21.69 -2.61 19.21
C ILE A 227 21.89 -3.75 20.21
N GLU A 228 21.87 -5.01 19.75
CA GLU A 228 22.11 -6.18 20.59
C GLU A 228 23.53 -6.21 21.18
N GLU A 229 24.56 -5.96 20.38
CA GLU A 229 25.97 -5.92 20.84
C GLU A 229 26.17 -4.82 21.87
N GLN A 230 25.63 -3.62 21.62
CA GLN A 230 25.70 -2.50 22.56
C GLN A 230 24.94 -2.79 23.85
N PHE A 231 23.79 -3.46 23.74
CA PHE A 231 23.00 -3.86 24.90
C PHE A 231 23.74 -4.89 25.77
N LYS A 232 24.36 -5.92 25.15
CA LYS A 232 25.16 -6.93 25.86
C LYS A 232 26.39 -6.33 26.55
N ASN A 233 27.00 -5.31 25.94
CA ASN A 233 28.12 -4.58 26.55
C ASN A 233 27.68 -3.71 27.73
N ALA A 234 26.46 -3.17 27.70
CA ALA A 234 25.91 -2.36 28.79
C ALA A 234 25.43 -3.20 29.99
N PHE A 235 24.99 -4.44 29.75
CA PHE A 235 24.47 -5.34 30.78
C PHE A 235 25.13 -6.72 30.71
N ASN A 236 26.25 -6.88 31.44
CA ASN A 236 27.00 -8.14 31.52
C ASN A 236 26.15 -9.33 32.00
N GLU A 237 25.11 -9.10 32.81
CA GLU A 237 24.19 -10.12 33.34
C GLU A 237 23.23 -10.73 32.28
N LEU A 238 23.22 -10.19 31.06
CA LEU A 238 22.28 -10.53 29.99
C LEU A 238 22.97 -11.05 28.71
N GLN A 239 24.27 -11.37 28.78
CA GLN A 239 25.07 -11.82 27.62
C GLN A 239 24.55 -13.12 26.98
N ASP A 240 23.97 -14.03 27.77
CA ASP A 240 23.51 -15.36 27.33
C ASP A 240 22.09 -15.40 26.74
N LEU A 241 21.36 -14.26 26.75
CA LEU A 241 20.00 -14.24 26.23
C LEU A 241 20.00 -14.36 24.71
N LYS A 242 19.23 -15.32 24.18
CA LYS A 242 19.13 -15.61 22.74
C LYS A 242 17.93 -14.95 22.06
N ASN A 243 16.99 -14.43 22.84
CA ASN A 243 15.73 -13.87 22.34
C ASN A 243 15.72 -12.36 22.52
N PHE A 244 16.28 -11.66 21.54
CA PHE A 244 16.17 -10.21 21.43
C PHE A 244 15.03 -9.86 20.48
N SER A 245 14.07 -9.10 20.98
CA SER A 245 13.04 -8.49 20.13
C SER A 245 13.00 -6.98 20.37
N ILE A 246 13.12 -6.24 19.28
CA ILE A 246 12.94 -4.80 19.25
C ILE A 246 11.51 -4.57 18.79
N GLY A 247 10.69 -3.90 19.59
CA GLY A 247 9.31 -3.66 19.21
C GLY A 247 8.54 -2.77 20.18
N ASN A 248 7.25 -2.61 19.90
CA ASN A 248 6.36 -1.90 20.80
C ASN A 248 6.03 -2.78 22.00
N SER A 249 6.38 -2.31 23.19
CA SER A 249 5.88 -2.81 24.46
C SER A 249 4.66 -2.00 24.89
N GLY A 250 3.67 -2.64 25.53
CA GLY A 250 2.52 -1.97 26.11
C GLY A 250 2.87 -1.00 27.24
N THR A 251 1.91 -0.67 28.10
CA THR A 251 2.09 0.29 29.19
C THR A 251 3.23 -0.15 30.13
N LEU A 252 4.34 0.57 30.07
CA LEU A 252 5.49 0.31 30.92
C LEU A 252 5.23 0.95 32.29
N HIS A 253 4.70 0.18 33.24
CA HIS A 253 4.43 0.59 34.63
C HIS A 253 5.75 0.79 35.42
N GLY A 254 6.63 1.70 34.99
CA GLY A 254 7.84 2.09 35.73
C GLY A 254 9.03 1.12 35.64
N ASN A 255 8.87 -0.06 35.04
CA ASN A 255 9.94 -1.05 34.88
C ASN A 255 10.85 -0.77 33.67
N ILE A 256 11.41 0.44 33.55
CA ILE A 256 12.31 0.81 32.44
C ILE A 256 13.74 1.01 32.95
N LYS A 257 14.67 0.19 32.48
CA LYS A 257 16.11 0.42 32.67
C LYS A 257 16.67 1.12 31.43
N THR A 258 17.46 2.17 31.64
CA THR A 258 18.07 2.92 30.53
C THR A 258 19.57 2.66 30.41
N PHE A 259 20.10 2.77 29.20
CA PHE A 259 21.53 2.62 28.92
C PHE A 259 22.00 3.65 27.89
N VAL A 260 23.27 4.01 27.93
CA VAL A 260 23.86 5.00 27.01
C VAL A 260 24.61 4.28 25.90
N ILE A 261 24.38 4.70 24.65
CA ILE A 261 25.15 4.25 23.49
C ILE A 261 25.97 5.41 22.94
N ASP A 262 27.27 5.44 23.23
CA ASP A 262 28.13 6.57 22.81
C ASP A 262 28.96 6.28 21.56
N LYS A 263 29.41 5.03 21.36
CA LYS A 263 30.25 4.62 20.23
C LYS A 263 29.72 3.32 19.63
N VAL A 264 29.51 3.36 18.32
CA VAL A 264 29.16 2.19 17.52
C VAL A 264 30.32 1.93 16.56
N ASP A 265 30.97 0.78 16.73
CA ASP A 265 32.05 0.35 15.86
C ASP A 265 31.51 -0.21 14.54
N PHE A 266 32.11 0.21 13.44
CA PHE A 266 31.68 -0.22 12.11
C PHE A 266 32.34 -1.53 11.74
N ASN A 267 31.51 -2.52 11.42
CA ASN A 267 31.98 -3.67 10.68
C ASN A 267 32.04 -3.32 9.19
N PHE A 268 33.22 -3.39 8.58
CA PHE A 268 33.44 -3.14 7.14
C PHE A 268 32.50 -3.98 6.26
N ASN A 269 32.10 -5.15 6.75
CA ASN A 269 31.15 -6.04 6.08
C ASN A 269 29.80 -5.38 5.82
N ILE A 270 29.28 -4.56 6.75
CA ILE A 270 27.98 -3.89 6.56
C ILE A 270 28.06 -2.92 5.38
N ILE A 271 29.15 -2.17 5.27
CA ILE A 271 29.35 -1.20 4.18
C ILE A 271 29.43 -1.93 2.84
N LEU A 272 30.19 -3.02 2.79
CA LEU A 272 30.36 -3.84 1.59
C LEU A 272 29.02 -4.43 1.13
N GLU A 273 28.20 -4.93 2.05
CA GLU A 273 26.84 -5.41 1.74
C GLU A 273 25.97 -4.30 1.10
N ARG A 274 26.04 -3.05 1.61
CA ARG A 274 25.25 -1.94 1.05
C ARG A 274 25.71 -1.57 -0.36
N PHE A 275 27.01 -1.55 -0.62
CA PHE A 275 27.53 -1.31 -1.97
C PHE A 275 27.14 -2.43 -2.94
N LEU A 276 27.14 -3.70 -2.50
CA LEU A 276 26.65 -4.81 -3.30
C LEU A 276 25.19 -4.63 -3.69
N TRP A 277 24.31 -4.28 -2.74
CA TRP A 277 22.88 -4.06 -3.03
C TRP A 277 22.62 -2.86 -3.94
N ILE A 278 23.41 -1.78 -3.82
CA ILE A 278 23.37 -0.67 -4.77
C ILE A 278 23.79 -1.16 -6.17
N GLY A 279 24.85 -1.96 -6.26
CA GLY A 279 25.29 -2.57 -7.51
C GLY A 279 24.20 -3.43 -8.16
N VAL A 280 23.53 -4.28 -7.37
CA VAL A 280 22.38 -5.09 -7.82
C VAL A 280 21.24 -4.21 -8.32
N ALA A 281 20.91 -3.13 -7.59
CA ALA A 281 19.86 -2.20 -8.02
C ALA A 281 20.21 -1.52 -9.37
N ILE A 282 21.45 -1.07 -9.55
CA ILE A 282 21.90 -0.48 -10.81
C ILE A 282 21.87 -1.53 -11.94
N PHE A 283 22.31 -2.77 -11.68
CA PHE A 283 22.25 -3.85 -12.64
C PHE A 283 20.82 -4.17 -13.09
N VAL A 284 19.89 -4.25 -12.14
CA VAL A 284 18.45 -4.43 -12.40
C VAL A 284 17.92 -3.27 -13.24
N LEU A 285 18.28 -2.02 -12.93
CA LEU A 285 17.88 -0.84 -13.69
C LEU A 285 18.39 -0.88 -15.15
N CYS A 286 19.61 -1.36 -15.36
CA CYS A 286 20.17 -1.60 -16.70
C CYS A 286 19.37 -2.67 -17.46
N LEU A 287 19.06 -3.82 -16.83
CA LEU A 287 18.25 -4.87 -17.45
C LEU A 287 16.86 -4.37 -17.85
N ILE A 288 16.20 -3.64 -16.95
CA ILE A 288 14.88 -3.04 -17.20
C ILE A 288 14.96 -2.04 -18.37
N SER A 289 16.03 -1.26 -18.45
CA SER A 289 16.26 -0.30 -19.54
C SER A 289 16.35 -0.97 -20.91
N ILE A 290 16.85 -2.20 -20.99
CA ILE A 290 16.91 -2.99 -22.23
C ILE A 290 15.52 -3.53 -22.60
N ILE A 291 14.75 -4.01 -21.61
CA ILE A 291 13.43 -4.60 -21.82
C ILE A 291 12.38 -3.54 -22.18
N PHE A 292 12.58 -2.30 -21.73
CA PHE A 292 11.61 -1.23 -21.88
C PHE A 292 11.31 -0.85 -23.33
N ARG A 293 10.03 -0.92 -23.68
CA ARG A 293 9.50 -0.51 -24.98
C ARG A 293 8.68 0.76 -24.82
N ARG A 294 9.01 1.81 -25.58
CA ARG A 294 8.29 3.10 -25.59
C ARG A 294 6.80 2.99 -25.93
N ASN A 295 6.40 1.92 -26.63
CA ASN A 295 4.98 1.61 -26.88
C ASN A 295 4.18 1.37 -25.59
N LEU A 296 4.82 1.10 -24.45
CA LEU A 296 4.17 1.05 -23.15
C LEU A 296 3.66 2.41 -22.69
N LEU A 297 4.20 3.53 -23.19
CA LEU A 297 3.73 4.87 -22.84
C LEU A 297 2.43 5.24 -23.56
N ILE A 298 2.11 4.55 -24.64
CA ILE A 298 0.97 4.82 -25.51
C ILE A 298 -0.24 4.01 -25.01
N ILE A 299 -1.39 4.65 -24.80
CA ILE A 299 -2.65 3.94 -24.60
C ILE A 299 -3.00 3.25 -25.92
N LYS A 300 -2.75 1.94 -26.04
CA LYS A 300 -3.26 1.17 -27.17
C LYS A 300 -4.79 1.16 -27.14
N LYS A 301 -5.42 1.95 -28.00
CA LYS A 301 -6.76 1.65 -28.53
C LYS A 301 -6.68 1.47 -30.03
N VAL A 302 -6.67 0.21 -30.44
CA VAL A 302 -7.65 -0.45 -31.31
C VAL A 302 -7.06 -1.82 -31.62
N SER A 303 -7.79 -2.85 -31.21
CA SER A 303 -7.58 -4.20 -31.71
C SER A 303 -7.59 -4.14 -33.24
N LYS A 304 -6.49 -4.51 -33.90
CA LYS A 304 -6.46 -4.69 -35.37
C LYS A 304 -7.47 -5.74 -35.84
N LYS A 305 -8.14 -6.47 -34.94
CA LYS A 305 -9.15 -7.47 -35.26
C LYS A 305 -10.45 -6.86 -35.83
N ASP A 306 -10.64 -5.53 -35.73
CA ASP A 306 -11.77 -4.82 -36.38
C ASP A 306 -11.40 -4.16 -37.71
N LYS A 307 -10.22 -4.45 -38.30
CA LYS A 307 -9.94 -4.09 -39.71
C LYS A 307 -10.62 -5.04 -40.72
N LYS A 308 -11.85 -5.48 -40.45
CA LYS A 308 -12.83 -5.52 -41.52
C LYS A 308 -13.43 -4.12 -41.56
N VAL A 309 -12.72 -3.20 -42.22
CA VAL A 309 -13.40 -2.08 -42.87
C VAL A 309 -14.47 -2.78 -43.71
N ARG A 310 -15.73 -2.69 -43.27
CA ARG A 310 -16.84 -3.04 -44.13
C ARG A 310 -16.62 -2.15 -45.34
N GLU A 311 -16.34 -2.77 -46.48
CA GLU A 311 -16.48 -2.07 -47.75
C GLU A 311 -17.79 -1.32 -47.68
N ASP A 312 -17.74 -0.01 -47.93
CA ASP A 312 -18.91 0.85 -47.91
C ASP A 312 -19.98 0.20 -48.79
N GLU A 313 -20.95 -0.46 -48.15
CA GLU A 313 -22.20 -0.79 -48.79
C GLU A 313 -22.72 0.55 -49.29
N SER A 314 -22.72 0.73 -50.61
CA SER A 314 -23.16 1.91 -51.32
C SER A 314 -24.30 2.58 -50.56
N TYR A 315 -24.02 3.74 -49.95
CA TYR A 315 -25.00 4.47 -49.15
C TYR A 315 -26.23 4.76 -50.03
N LYS A 316 -27.28 3.95 -49.89
CA LYS A 316 -28.59 4.26 -50.46
C LYS A 316 -29.08 5.49 -49.72
N HIS A 317 -29.10 6.63 -50.41
CA HIS A 317 -29.77 7.84 -49.95
C HIS A 317 -31.25 7.53 -49.71
N ILE A 318 -31.59 7.13 -48.49
CA ILE A 318 -32.97 7.05 -48.03
C ILE A 318 -33.40 8.50 -47.82
N LYS A 319 -34.03 9.09 -48.85
CA LYS A 319 -34.70 10.38 -48.73
C LYS A 319 -35.79 10.25 -47.67
N ASN A 320 -35.75 11.17 -46.71
CA ASN A 320 -36.76 11.41 -45.68
C ASN A 320 -36.83 10.36 -44.56
N ARG A 321 -35.76 10.26 -43.76
CA ARG A 321 -35.94 9.97 -42.33
C ARG A 321 -36.17 11.28 -41.60
N THR A 322 -37.42 11.60 -41.29
CA THR A 322 -37.71 12.54 -40.21
C THR A 322 -37.20 11.88 -38.93
N LEU A 323 -36.27 12.55 -38.23
CA LEU A 323 -35.84 12.10 -36.91
C LEU A 323 -37.10 12.01 -36.04
N THR A 324 -37.48 10.81 -35.62
CA THR A 324 -38.51 10.67 -34.59
C THR A 324 -38.01 11.42 -33.36
N PRO A 325 -38.79 12.36 -32.80
CA PRO A 325 -38.37 13.04 -31.60
C PRO A 325 -38.20 11.98 -30.50
N ILE A 326 -36.97 11.80 -30.01
CA ILE A 326 -36.64 10.99 -28.82
C ILE A 326 -37.11 11.76 -27.56
N ILE A 327 -38.38 12.16 -27.55
CA ILE A 327 -39.05 12.75 -26.40
C ILE A 327 -40.20 11.83 -26.00
N ASN A 328 -39.93 10.52 -26.01
CA ASN A 328 -40.64 9.69 -25.07
C ASN A 328 -40.04 9.99 -23.71
N LYS A 329 -40.79 10.74 -22.88
CA LYS A 329 -40.61 10.86 -21.41
C LYS A 329 -40.82 9.49 -20.73
N ARG A 330 -40.30 8.40 -21.30
CA ARG A 330 -40.17 7.13 -20.60
C ARG A 330 -38.99 7.29 -19.67
N SER A 331 -39.29 7.79 -18.48
CA SER A 331 -38.47 7.58 -17.29
C SER A 331 -38.43 6.06 -17.04
N HIS A 332 -37.57 5.33 -17.74
CA HIS A 332 -37.23 3.98 -17.34
C HIS A 332 -36.39 4.12 -16.05
N SER A 333 -37.05 3.98 -14.91
CA SER A 333 -36.41 3.69 -13.62
C SER A 333 -35.78 2.30 -13.71
N ASN A 334 -34.67 2.21 -14.44
CA ASN A 334 -33.95 0.98 -14.71
C ASN A 334 -32.84 0.77 -13.67
N ASP A 335 -33.11 1.08 -12.40
CA ASP A 335 -32.12 1.00 -11.31
C ASP A 335 -31.57 -0.45 -11.20
N LEU A 336 -32.44 -1.46 -11.34
CA LEU A 336 -32.03 -2.87 -11.36
C LEU A 336 -31.12 -3.22 -12.55
N ASN A 337 -31.30 -2.57 -13.70
CA ASN A 337 -30.45 -2.81 -14.87
C ASN A 337 -29.07 -2.16 -14.70
N ILE A 338 -28.97 -1.05 -13.95
CA ILE A 338 -27.68 -0.46 -13.57
C ILE A 338 -26.97 -1.38 -12.59
N ILE A 339 -27.65 -1.88 -11.56
CA ILE A 339 -27.10 -2.85 -10.59
C ILE A 339 -26.63 -4.11 -11.32
N LYS A 340 -27.44 -4.66 -12.23
CA LYS A 340 -27.06 -5.83 -13.05
C LYS A 340 -25.83 -5.53 -13.91
N GLY A 341 -25.78 -4.35 -14.54
CA GLY A 341 -24.62 -3.93 -15.33
C GLY A 341 -23.35 -3.81 -14.51
N GLU A 342 -23.40 -3.15 -13.36
CA GLU A 342 -22.26 -3.02 -12.43
C GLU A 342 -21.84 -4.40 -11.89
N LEU A 343 -22.78 -5.27 -11.52
CA LEU A 343 -22.49 -6.63 -11.07
C LEU A 343 -21.85 -7.49 -12.17
N GLU A 344 -22.35 -7.40 -13.40
CA GLU A 344 -21.73 -8.07 -14.55
C GLU A 344 -20.31 -7.56 -14.82
N LEU A 345 -20.06 -6.26 -14.65
CA LEU A 345 -18.72 -5.69 -14.77
C LEU A 345 -17.78 -6.24 -13.69
N LEU A 346 -18.25 -6.34 -12.44
CA LEU A 346 -17.47 -6.93 -11.36
C LEU A 346 -17.18 -8.42 -11.63
N LEU A 347 -18.16 -9.19 -12.09
CA LEU A 347 -17.99 -10.60 -12.44
C LEU A 347 -17.12 -10.84 -13.69
N LYS A 348 -17.09 -9.92 -14.65
CA LYS A 348 -16.24 -10.04 -15.84
C LYS A 348 -14.82 -9.50 -15.60
N SER A 349 -14.58 -8.85 -14.46
CA SER A 349 -13.28 -8.22 -14.16
C SER A 349 -12.20 -9.19 -13.70
N ALA A 350 -12.57 -10.39 -13.23
CA ALA A 350 -11.65 -11.40 -12.72
C ALA A 350 -11.35 -12.50 -13.75
N PRO A 351 -10.12 -13.05 -13.77
CA PRO A 351 -9.77 -14.18 -14.63
C PRO A 351 -10.45 -15.47 -14.16
N ILE A 352 -10.66 -16.43 -15.06
CA ILE A 352 -11.44 -17.65 -14.76
C ILE A 352 -10.85 -18.49 -13.60
N TRP A 353 -9.52 -18.55 -13.48
CA TRP A 353 -8.84 -19.30 -12.42
C TRP A 353 -9.17 -18.77 -11.01
N TRP A 354 -9.47 -17.48 -10.90
CA TRP A 354 -9.80 -16.82 -9.65
C TRP A 354 -11.14 -17.30 -9.09
N TYR A 355 -12.13 -17.52 -9.96
CA TYR A 355 -13.39 -18.16 -9.56
C TYR A 355 -13.16 -19.59 -9.06
N GLY A 356 -12.30 -20.35 -9.75
CA GLY A 356 -11.90 -21.68 -9.31
C GLY A 356 -11.27 -21.66 -7.92
N ALA A 357 -10.40 -20.70 -7.62
CA ALA A 357 -9.79 -20.53 -6.30
C ALA A 357 -10.81 -20.23 -5.20
N ILE A 358 -11.81 -19.37 -5.47
CA ILE A 358 -12.87 -19.06 -4.50
C ILE A 358 -13.79 -20.25 -4.24
N VAL A 359 -14.20 -20.96 -5.30
CA VAL A 359 -15.03 -22.16 -5.14
C VAL A 359 -14.28 -23.23 -4.36
N PHE A 360 -13.00 -23.44 -4.67
CA PHE A 360 -12.14 -24.38 -3.95
C PHE A 360 -11.99 -23.98 -2.48
N LEU A 361 -11.64 -22.73 -2.17
CA LEU A 361 -11.52 -22.25 -0.79
C LEU A 361 -12.85 -22.33 -0.04
N SER A 362 -13.95 -21.99 -0.68
CA SER A 362 -15.29 -22.11 -0.09
C SER A 362 -15.60 -23.55 0.29
N PHE A 363 -15.28 -24.50 -0.60
CA PHE A 363 -15.43 -25.93 -0.33
C PHE A 363 -14.54 -26.39 0.83
N VAL A 364 -13.24 -26.05 0.81
CA VAL A 364 -12.31 -26.39 1.90
C VAL A 364 -12.77 -25.80 3.23
N ILE A 365 -13.26 -24.56 3.24
CA ILE A 365 -13.78 -23.92 4.45
C ILE A 365 -15.00 -24.68 4.98
N LEU A 366 -15.98 -25.03 4.12
CA LEU A 366 -17.19 -25.77 4.50
C LEU A 366 -16.86 -27.11 5.19
N PHE A 367 -15.89 -27.86 4.67
CA PHE A 367 -15.52 -29.17 5.20
C PHE A 367 -14.42 -29.15 6.27
N SER A 368 -13.78 -28.00 6.51
CA SER A 368 -12.72 -27.91 7.52
C SER A 368 -13.28 -28.06 8.94
N LYS A 369 -12.78 -29.10 9.63
CA LYS A 369 -13.05 -29.34 11.05
C LYS A 369 -12.17 -28.45 11.92
N GLY A 370 -12.76 -27.80 12.92
CA GLY A 370 -12.08 -26.97 13.91
C GLY A 370 -12.03 -25.46 13.58
N ASP A 371 -12.20 -24.64 14.62
CA ASP A 371 -12.28 -23.16 14.50
C ASP A 371 -10.94 -22.52 14.05
N SER A 372 -9.81 -23.14 14.39
CA SER A 372 -8.47 -22.66 14.03
C SER A 372 -8.24 -22.66 12.51
N ASN A 373 -8.75 -23.67 11.80
CA ASN A 373 -8.63 -23.76 10.34
C ASN A 373 -9.45 -22.68 9.63
N SER A 374 -10.65 -22.36 10.12
CA SER A 374 -11.43 -21.23 9.57
C SER A 374 -10.76 -19.88 9.83
N LYS A 375 -10.12 -19.69 10.99
CA LYS A 375 -9.42 -18.43 11.31
C LYS A 375 -8.28 -18.11 10.34
N THR A 376 -7.64 -19.12 9.74
CA THR A 376 -6.56 -18.91 8.76
C THR A 376 -7.07 -18.91 7.31
N LEU A 377 -8.05 -19.76 6.97
CA LEU A 377 -8.58 -19.87 5.62
C LEU A 377 -9.46 -18.68 5.21
N ILE A 378 -10.24 -18.10 6.12
CA ILE A 378 -11.09 -16.94 5.82
C ILE A 378 -10.25 -15.73 5.38
N PRO A 379 -9.19 -15.31 6.09
CA PRO A 379 -8.29 -14.26 5.60
C PRO A 379 -7.74 -14.55 4.20
N ILE A 380 -7.31 -15.78 3.91
CA ILE A 380 -6.80 -16.16 2.57
C ILE A 380 -7.86 -15.99 1.48
N MET A 381 -9.13 -16.25 1.79
CA MET A 381 -10.22 -15.98 0.84
C MET A 381 -10.46 -14.49 0.65
N TRP A 382 -10.29 -13.67 1.70
CA TRP A 382 -10.57 -12.23 1.69
C TRP A 382 -9.48 -11.40 0.98
N ILE A 383 -8.24 -11.87 0.84
CA ILE A 383 -7.22 -11.17 0.05
C ILE A 383 -7.49 -11.26 -1.47
N LEU A 384 -8.15 -12.32 -1.93
CA LEU A 384 -8.41 -12.57 -3.35
C LEU A 384 -9.23 -11.48 -4.06
N PRO A 385 -10.38 -11.00 -3.54
CA PRO A 385 -11.19 -9.95 -4.17
C PRO A 385 -10.63 -8.53 -4.04
N LEU A 386 -9.46 -8.32 -3.43
CA LEU A 386 -8.85 -7.00 -3.22
C LEU A 386 -8.76 -6.17 -4.51
N PHE A 387 -8.37 -6.78 -5.64
CA PHE A 387 -8.24 -6.06 -6.93
C PHE A 387 -9.58 -5.63 -7.54
N ILE A 388 -10.70 -6.15 -7.02
CA ILE A 388 -12.06 -5.82 -7.43
C ILE A 388 -12.58 -4.69 -6.55
N TRP A 389 -12.46 -4.84 -5.23
CA TRP A 389 -12.87 -3.81 -4.26
C TRP A 389 -12.12 -2.50 -4.44
N SER A 390 -10.82 -2.57 -4.70
CA SER A 390 -9.97 -1.40 -4.93
C SER A 390 -10.37 -0.59 -6.18
N LYS A 391 -11.13 -1.16 -7.12
CA LYS A 391 -11.63 -0.48 -8.32
C LYS A 391 -13.02 0.12 -8.13
N LEU A 392 -13.74 -0.23 -7.06
CA LEU A 392 -15.06 0.33 -6.77
C LEU A 392 -14.96 1.86 -6.66
N GLY A 393 -15.89 2.58 -7.29
CA GLY A 393 -15.92 4.04 -7.30
C GLY A 393 -14.85 4.74 -8.14
N ALA A 394 -13.78 4.05 -8.57
CA ALA A 394 -12.72 4.61 -9.42
C ALA A 394 -12.78 4.13 -10.88
N MET A 395 -13.50 3.04 -11.16
CA MET A 395 -13.51 2.37 -12.46
C MET A 395 -13.92 3.30 -13.61
N GLN A 396 -15.01 4.05 -13.46
CA GLN A 396 -15.55 4.92 -14.50
C GLN A 396 -14.57 6.05 -14.87
N ARG A 397 -13.86 6.58 -13.87
CA ARG A 397 -12.84 7.62 -14.04
C ARG A 397 -11.59 7.06 -14.71
N ASN A 398 -11.14 5.88 -14.30
CA ASN A 398 -9.98 5.20 -14.90
C ASN A 398 -10.17 4.91 -16.40
N PHE A 399 -11.41 4.66 -16.82
CA PHE A 399 -11.76 4.44 -18.23
C PHE A 399 -12.22 5.70 -18.98
N ASN A 400 -12.17 6.89 -18.35
CA ASN A 400 -12.66 8.16 -18.90
C ASN A 400 -14.13 8.10 -19.38
N MET A 401 -14.97 7.30 -18.73
CA MET A 401 -16.39 7.16 -19.08
C MET A 401 -17.28 8.05 -18.22
N GLU A 402 -16.75 8.60 -17.12
CA GLU A 402 -17.49 9.40 -16.15
C GLU A 402 -18.25 10.57 -16.78
N GLY A 403 -17.61 11.35 -17.67
CA GLY A 403 -18.25 12.48 -18.34
C GLY A 403 -19.44 12.08 -19.24
N TYR A 404 -19.33 10.95 -19.95
CA TYR A 404 -20.42 10.42 -20.77
C TYR A 404 -21.55 9.88 -19.92
N LEU A 405 -21.24 9.27 -18.78
CA LEU A 405 -22.27 8.65 -17.95
C LEU A 405 -23.04 9.70 -17.13
N PHE A 406 -22.43 10.85 -16.81
CA PHE A 406 -23.12 11.95 -16.14
C PHE A 406 -24.18 12.66 -16.99
N THR A 407 -24.20 12.48 -18.32
CA THR A 407 -25.30 13.01 -19.16
C THR A 407 -26.61 12.25 -18.91
N TYR A 408 -26.56 11.04 -18.33
CA TYR A 408 -27.74 10.26 -17.99
C TYR A 408 -28.25 10.62 -16.59
N LYS A 409 -29.46 11.21 -16.51
CA LYS A 409 -30.07 11.67 -15.26
C LYS A 409 -30.11 10.58 -14.18
N ASN A 410 -30.54 9.37 -14.54
CA ASN A 410 -30.68 8.26 -13.57
C ASN A 410 -29.31 7.79 -13.08
N TYR A 411 -28.33 7.69 -13.98
CA TYR A 411 -26.96 7.34 -13.61
C TYR A 411 -26.34 8.36 -12.64
N ARG A 412 -26.57 9.65 -12.88
CA ARG A 412 -26.05 10.72 -12.03
C ARG A 412 -26.50 10.58 -10.57
N ILE A 413 -27.76 10.19 -10.35
CA ILE A 413 -28.41 10.11 -9.04
C ILE A 413 -28.20 8.73 -8.38
N SER A 414 -28.52 7.64 -9.09
CA SER A 414 -28.60 6.30 -8.49
C SER A 414 -27.28 5.52 -8.49
N GLN A 415 -26.34 5.81 -9.39
CA GLN A 415 -25.15 4.96 -9.60
C GLN A 415 -24.32 4.74 -8.33
N LEU A 416 -24.17 5.73 -7.43
CA LEU A 416 -23.37 5.51 -6.22
C LEU A 416 -23.98 4.38 -5.38
N ILE A 417 -25.30 4.43 -5.16
CA ILE A 417 -26.06 3.41 -4.44
C ILE A 417 -26.03 2.09 -5.22
N ASP A 418 -26.26 2.13 -6.54
CA ASP A 418 -26.29 0.92 -7.36
C ASP A 418 -24.94 0.21 -7.38
N SER A 419 -23.84 0.97 -7.46
CA SER A 419 -22.48 0.43 -7.40
C SER A 419 -22.14 -0.14 -6.02
N PHE A 420 -22.68 0.46 -4.96
CA PHE A 420 -22.57 -0.06 -3.59
C PHE A 420 -23.33 -1.37 -3.44
N ILE A 421 -24.59 -1.42 -3.88
CA ILE A 421 -25.42 -2.62 -3.83
C ILE A 421 -24.78 -3.74 -4.65
N ALA A 422 -24.33 -3.45 -5.87
CA ALA A 422 -23.64 -4.42 -6.72
C ALA A 422 -22.36 -4.95 -6.05
N GLY A 423 -21.54 -4.06 -5.47
CA GLY A 423 -20.35 -4.43 -4.70
C GLY A 423 -20.67 -5.31 -3.49
N TYR A 424 -21.71 -4.95 -2.74
CA TYR A 424 -22.16 -5.68 -1.56
C TYR A 424 -22.69 -7.08 -1.92
N ILE A 425 -23.57 -7.18 -2.92
CA ILE A 425 -24.05 -8.47 -3.44
C ILE A 425 -22.87 -9.33 -3.91
N PHE A 426 -21.93 -8.74 -4.65
CA PHE A 426 -20.73 -9.43 -5.10
C PHE A 426 -19.90 -9.98 -3.93
N THR A 427 -19.71 -9.21 -2.85
CA THR A 427 -19.02 -9.69 -1.65
C THR A 427 -19.74 -10.82 -0.94
N LEU A 428 -21.07 -10.80 -0.90
CA LEU A 428 -21.85 -11.87 -0.30
C LEU A 428 -21.76 -13.16 -1.11
N ILE A 429 -21.77 -13.07 -2.45
CA ILE A 429 -21.62 -14.23 -3.34
C ILE A 429 -20.27 -14.93 -3.10
N ILE A 430 -19.18 -14.17 -2.97
CA ILE A 430 -17.85 -14.75 -2.68
C ILE A 430 -17.83 -15.43 -1.31
N ASN A 431 -18.55 -14.89 -0.33
CA ASN A 431 -18.55 -15.38 1.05
C ASN A 431 -19.62 -16.42 1.35
N LEU A 432 -20.38 -16.87 0.35
CA LEU A 432 -21.52 -17.76 0.55
C LEU A 432 -21.14 -19.06 1.28
N GLY A 433 -19.99 -19.64 0.95
CA GLY A 433 -19.48 -20.84 1.64
C GLY A 433 -19.17 -20.62 3.13
N VAL A 434 -18.65 -19.45 3.50
CA VAL A 434 -18.37 -19.11 4.91
C VAL A 434 -19.67 -18.88 5.67
N ILE A 435 -20.63 -18.20 5.05
CA ILE A 435 -21.96 -17.95 5.63
C ILE A 435 -22.67 -19.29 5.91
N ILE A 436 -22.69 -20.19 4.94
CA ILE A 436 -23.30 -21.53 5.11
C ILE A 436 -22.61 -22.30 6.24
N LYS A 437 -21.26 -22.26 6.34
CA LYS A 437 -20.53 -22.89 7.44
C LYS A 437 -20.96 -22.35 8.80
N PHE A 438 -20.99 -21.03 8.96
CA PHE A 438 -21.36 -20.40 10.24
C PHE A 438 -22.81 -20.68 10.64
N ILE A 439 -23.73 -20.75 9.66
CA ILE A 439 -25.11 -21.19 9.90
C ILE A 439 -25.14 -22.66 10.36
N SER A 440 -24.40 -23.56 9.69
CA SER A 440 -24.31 -24.97 10.08
C SER A 440 -23.73 -25.18 11.49
N ASN A 441 -22.87 -24.27 11.94
CA ASN A 441 -22.28 -24.29 13.28
C ASN A 441 -23.11 -23.50 14.32
N ASN A 442 -24.33 -23.04 13.99
CA ASN A 442 -25.19 -22.20 14.83
C ASN A 442 -24.54 -20.87 15.29
N ASN A 443 -23.50 -20.40 14.59
CA ASN A 443 -22.80 -19.16 14.90
C ASN A 443 -23.43 -17.97 14.15
N PHE A 444 -24.63 -17.56 14.57
CA PHE A 444 -25.35 -16.43 13.97
C PHE A 444 -24.62 -15.09 14.14
N LYS A 445 -23.85 -14.92 15.22
CA LYS A 445 -23.02 -13.72 15.44
C LYS A 445 -21.95 -13.57 14.35
N GLY A 446 -21.25 -14.65 14.02
CA GLY A 446 -20.26 -14.67 12.94
C GLY A 446 -20.87 -14.32 11.57
N VAL A 447 -22.10 -14.77 11.30
CA VAL A 447 -22.82 -14.39 10.06
C VAL A 447 -23.05 -12.88 10.01
N LEU A 448 -23.56 -12.29 11.11
CA LEU A 448 -23.78 -10.84 11.19
C LEU A 448 -22.47 -10.05 11.00
N TYR A 449 -21.36 -10.52 11.57
CA TYR A 449 -20.07 -9.86 11.40
C TYR A 449 -19.53 -9.93 9.96
N ILE A 450 -19.74 -11.04 9.25
CA ILE A 450 -19.40 -11.10 7.81
C ILE A 450 -20.25 -10.11 7.00
N LEU A 451 -21.54 -10.00 7.29
CA LEU A 451 -22.42 -9.01 6.63
C LEU A 451 -21.93 -7.58 6.89
N MET A 452 -21.59 -7.26 8.16
CA MET A 452 -21.03 -5.97 8.55
C MET A 452 -19.68 -5.68 7.88
N GLY A 453 -18.78 -6.67 7.83
CA GLY A 453 -17.48 -6.54 7.16
C GLY A 453 -17.62 -6.36 5.65
N ALA A 454 -18.54 -7.08 5.01
CA ALA A 454 -18.87 -6.92 3.59
C ALA A 454 -19.44 -5.53 3.29
N PHE A 455 -20.28 -5.00 4.18
CA PHE A 455 -20.81 -3.64 4.09
C PHE A 455 -19.68 -2.61 4.22
N PHE A 456 -18.84 -2.74 5.25
CA PHE A 456 -17.72 -1.84 5.48
C PHE A 456 -16.75 -1.79 4.30
N ILE A 457 -16.30 -2.95 3.79
CA ILE A 457 -15.25 -2.97 2.77
C ILE A 457 -15.71 -2.37 1.44
N THR A 458 -16.97 -2.60 1.08
CA THR A 458 -17.57 -2.09 -0.15
C THR A 458 -17.84 -0.58 -0.05
N ALA A 459 -18.35 -0.13 1.09
CA ALA A 459 -18.50 1.29 1.43
C ALA A 459 -17.15 2.02 1.37
N PHE A 460 -16.13 1.44 2.00
CA PHE A 460 -14.79 2.00 2.06
C PHE A 460 -14.11 2.07 0.69
N GLY A 461 -14.26 1.02 -0.13
CA GLY A 461 -13.78 1.00 -1.52
C GLY A 461 -14.36 2.13 -2.35
N ILE A 462 -15.69 2.30 -2.30
CA ILE A 462 -16.38 3.39 -3.02
C ILE A 462 -15.96 4.76 -2.51
N PHE A 463 -15.82 4.93 -1.19
CA PHE A 463 -15.40 6.20 -0.61
C PHE A 463 -13.99 6.62 -1.06
N ILE A 464 -13.01 5.71 -0.99
CA ILE A 464 -11.64 5.98 -1.44
C ILE A 464 -11.60 6.20 -2.95
N GLY A 465 -12.22 5.28 -3.71
CA GLY A 465 -12.23 5.34 -5.17
C GLY A 465 -12.87 6.62 -5.69
N ASN A 466 -13.97 7.05 -5.07
CA ASN A 466 -14.55 8.34 -5.35
C ASN A 466 -13.59 9.43 -4.88
N SER A 467 -13.32 9.63 -3.59
CA SER A 467 -12.60 10.81 -3.06
C SER A 467 -11.20 11.04 -3.63
N ILE A 468 -10.41 9.99 -3.78
CA ILE A 468 -8.99 10.08 -4.19
C ILE A 468 -8.82 9.79 -5.69
N GLY A 469 -9.68 8.97 -6.29
CA GLY A 469 -9.54 8.56 -7.69
C GLY A 469 -8.38 7.59 -7.94
N SER A 470 -7.80 7.01 -6.89
CA SER A 470 -6.75 5.99 -6.97
C SER A 470 -7.15 4.75 -6.17
N SER A 471 -6.88 3.57 -6.73
CA SER A 471 -7.08 2.28 -6.05
C SER A 471 -6.02 2.01 -4.98
N THR A 472 -4.84 2.65 -5.10
CA THR A 472 -3.66 2.34 -4.28
C THR A 472 -3.85 2.61 -2.80
N VAL A 473 -4.55 3.68 -2.42
CA VAL A 473 -4.78 4.02 -1.00
C VAL A 473 -5.65 2.96 -0.33
N PHE A 474 -6.68 2.47 -1.03
CA PHE A 474 -7.51 1.38 -0.53
C PHE A 474 -6.68 0.11 -0.37
N GLU A 475 -5.85 -0.23 -1.36
CA GLU A 475 -5.01 -1.43 -1.32
C GLU A 475 -4.07 -1.42 -0.11
N ILE A 476 -3.40 -0.31 0.17
CA ILE A 476 -2.49 -0.18 1.33
C ILE A 476 -3.24 -0.37 2.65
N ILE A 477 -4.32 0.39 2.85
CA ILE A 477 -5.06 0.36 4.12
C ILE A 477 -5.68 -1.02 4.33
N TYR A 478 -6.25 -1.60 3.26
CA TYR A 478 -6.86 -2.92 3.33
C TYR A 478 -5.82 -4.02 3.63
N ILE A 479 -4.64 -3.99 3.01
CA ILE A 479 -3.57 -4.95 3.30
C ILE A 479 -3.13 -4.87 4.76
N ILE A 480 -3.05 -3.66 5.33
CA ILE A 480 -2.73 -3.47 6.76
C ILE A 480 -3.83 -4.09 7.64
N LEU A 481 -5.11 -3.80 7.36
CA LEU A 481 -6.25 -4.40 8.09
C LEU A 481 -6.27 -5.92 7.96
N TRP A 482 -5.99 -6.44 6.77
CA TRP A 482 -5.95 -7.86 6.48
C TRP A 482 -4.81 -8.57 7.23
N TYR A 483 -3.59 -8.04 7.15
CA TYR A 483 -2.42 -8.68 7.74
C TYR A 483 -2.41 -8.55 9.26
N ILE A 484 -2.57 -7.34 9.79
CA ILE A 484 -2.47 -7.09 11.23
C ILE A 484 -3.76 -7.52 11.95
N GLY A 485 -4.92 -7.17 11.39
CA GLY A 485 -6.21 -7.49 11.98
C GLY A 485 -6.60 -8.95 11.81
N MET A 486 -6.84 -9.38 10.57
CA MET A 486 -7.40 -10.71 10.34
C MET A 486 -6.40 -11.85 10.52
N LEU A 487 -5.21 -11.74 9.90
CA LEU A 487 -4.26 -12.85 9.83
C LEU A 487 -3.45 -13.00 11.11
N ASN A 488 -2.96 -11.89 11.68
CA ASN A 488 -2.25 -11.89 12.96
C ASN A 488 -3.19 -11.81 14.19
N GLY A 489 -4.49 -11.60 13.97
CA GLY A 489 -5.50 -11.63 15.03
C GLY A 489 -5.46 -10.45 16.00
N MET A 490 -5.01 -9.27 15.56
CA MET A 490 -5.04 -8.08 16.43
C MET A 490 -6.50 -7.64 16.65
N PRO A 491 -7.03 -7.69 17.89
CA PRO A 491 -8.48 -7.54 18.12
C PRO A 491 -9.06 -6.23 17.58
N TYR A 492 -8.35 -5.11 17.75
CA TYR A 492 -8.81 -3.77 17.37
C TYR A 492 -8.94 -3.56 15.86
N LEU A 493 -8.28 -4.37 15.03
CA LEU A 493 -8.28 -4.26 13.57
C LEU A 493 -9.01 -5.43 12.89
N ASP A 494 -9.50 -6.40 13.66
CA ASP A 494 -10.24 -7.55 13.17
C ASP A 494 -11.71 -7.17 12.92
N PHE A 495 -11.97 -6.55 11.78
CA PHE A 495 -13.30 -6.12 11.39
C PHE A 495 -14.27 -7.27 11.04
N LEU A 496 -13.77 -8.50 10.90
CA LEU A 496 -14.61 -9.70 10.68
C LEU A 496 -14.97 -10.40 12.00
N GLY A 497 -14.33 -10.03 13.12
CA GLY A 497 -14.59 -10.63 14.42
C GLY A 497 -14.22 -12.12 14.47
N LEU A 498 -13.13 -12.50 13.80
CA LEU A 498 -12.63 -13.89 13.78
C LEU A 498 -12.02 -14.29 15.14
N THR A 499 -11.50 -13.31 15.88
CA THR A 499 -10.97 -13.48 17.23
C THR A 499 -12.03 -13.27 18.30
N GLN A 500 -11.90 -14.00 19.42
CA GLN A 500 -12.87 -13.95 20.50
C GLN A 500 -12.87 -12.58 21.20
N ASP A 501 -11.69 -11.96 21.32
CA ASP A 501 -11.54 -10.62 21.87
C ASP A 501 -12.20 -9.56 20.99
N ALA A 502 -12.05 -9.64 19.66
CA ALA A 502 -12.72 -8.71 18.75
C ALA A 502 -14.25 -8.86 18.79
N SER A 503 -14.74 -10.09 18.94
CA SER A 503 -16.17 -10.35 19.13
C SER A 503 -16.69 -9.79 20.46
N ASN A 504 -15.94 -9.94 21.55
CA ASN A 504 -16.33 -9.41 22.86
C ASN A 504 -16.36 -7.88 22.87
N MET A 505 -15.42 -7.24 22.18
CA MET A 505 -15.35 -5.79 22.01
C MET A 505 -16.31 -5.26 20.92
N ASN A 506 -17.03 -6.13 20.20
CA ASN A 506 -17.94 -5.77 19.11
C ASN A 506 -17.30 -4.89 18.02
N ILE A 507 -16.02 -5.13 17.72
CA ILE A 507 -15.24 -4.37 16.72
C ILE A 507 -15.92 -4.33 15.34
N PRO A 508 -16.53 -5.43 14.82
CA PRO A 508 -17.23 -5.38 13.54
C PRO A 508 -18.36 -4.34 13.45
N ILE A 509 -19.04 -4.05 14.58
CA ILE A 509 -20.08 -3.02 14.63
C ILE A 509 -19.47 -1.63 14.42
N ILE A 510 -18.33 -1.36 15.05
CA ILE A 510 -17.60 -0.09 14.90
C ILE A 510 -17.17 0.11 13.44
N PHE A 511 -16.62 -0.92 12.81
CA PHE A 511 -16.26 -0.86 11.38
C PHE A 511 -17.48 -0.68 10.47
N SER A 512 -18.62 -1.31 10.80
CA SER A 512 -19.87 -1.08 10.07
C SER A 512 -20.32 0.38 10.15
N ILE A 513 -20.21 1.01 11.33
CA ILE A 513 -20.51 2.44 11.52
C ILE A 513 -19.56 3.30 10.66
N PHE A 514 -18.26 2.99 10.65
CA PHE A 514 -17.32 3.64 9.73
C PHE A 514 -17.71 3.47 8.26
N GLY A 515 -18.26 2.31 7.88
CA GLY A 515 -18.82 2.08 6.55
C GLY A 515 -19.97 3.03 6.22
N VAL A 516 -20.90 3.25 7.16
CA VAL A 516 -22.03 4.18 6.98
C VAL A 516 -21.52 5.61 6.79
N VAL A 517 -20.56 6.03 7.62
CA VAL A 517 -19.94 7.36 7.51
C VAL A 517 -19.20 7.51 6.18
N ALA A 518 -18.45 6.49 5.74
CA ALA A 518 -17.74 6.49 4.46
C ALA A 518 -18.68 6.63 3.26
N LEU A 519 -19.83 5.94 3.28
CA LEU A 519 -20.87 6.11 2.25
C LEU A 519 -21.43 7.53 2.25
N GLY A 520 -21.78 8.08 3.41
CA GLY A 520 -22.28 9.45 3.55
C GLY A 520 -21.28 10.48 3.01
N LEU A 521 -20.01 10.34 3.36
CA LEU A 521 -18.94 11.20 2.83
C LEU A 521 -18.74 11.02 1.32
N SER A 522 -18.95 9.82 0.78
CA SER A 522 -18.88 9.59 -0.67
C SER A 522 -19.99 10.33 -1.42
N PHE A 523 -21.21 10.42 -0.88
CA PHE A 523 -22.26 11.26 -1.45
C PHE A 523 -21.88 12.74 -1.47
N LEU A 524 -21.30 13.25 -0.39
CA LEU A 524 -20.83 14.63 -0.31
C LEU A 524 -19.71 14.90 -1.32
N ALA A 525 -18.72 14.02 -1.40
CA ALA A 525 -17.63 14.11 -2.36
C ALA A 525 -18.14 14.10 -3.82
N ARG A 526 -19.13 13.25 -4.12
CA ARG A 526 -19.74 13.16 -5.45
C ARG A 526 -20.57 14.40 -5.79
N SER A 527 -21.39 14.88 -4.86
CA SER A 527 -22.25 16.05 -5.10
C SER A 527 -21.43 17.32 -5.36
N ASN A 528 -20.33 17.53 -4.62
CA ASN A 528 -19.40 18.64 -4.87
C ASN A 528 -18.73 18.54 -6.25
N ARG A 529 -18.38 17.33 -6.70
CA ARG A 529 -17.79 17.13 -8.04
C ARG A 529 -18.76 17.41 -9.16
N ILE A 530 -19.99 16.95 -9.03
CA ILE A 530 -21.05 17.21 -10.00
C ILE A 530 -21.24 18.73 -10.12
N LYS A 531 -21.31 19.47 -9.00
CA LYS A 531 -21.40 20.94 -9.02
C LYS A 531 -20.23 21.58 -9.79
N ASN A 532 -19.00 21.13 -9.56
CA ASN A 532 -17.80 21.66 -10.24
C ASN A 532 -17.70 21.30 -11.73
N LEU A 533 -18.47 20.32 -12.22
CA LEU A 533 -18.49 19.97 -13.65
C LEU A 533 -19.52 20.79 -14.45
N TYR A 534 -20.52 21.35 -13.77
CA TYR A 534 -21.59 22.15 -14.38
C TYR A 534 -21.43 23.66 -14.18
N ASN A 535 -20.55 24.07 -13.27
CA ASN A 535 -20.07 25.44 -13.13
C ASN A 535 -18.74 25.58 -13.86
#